data_AF-A0A251ZZV4-F1
#
_entry.id   AF-A0A251ZZV4-F1
#
_cell.length_a   1.000
_cell.length_b   1.000
_cell.length_c   1.000
_cell.angle_alpha   90.00
_cell.angle_beta   90.00
_cell.angle_gamma   90.00
#
_symmetry.space_group_name_H-M   'P 1'
#
loop_
_entity.id
_entity.type
_entity.pdbx_description
1 polymer ?
#
loop_
_entity_poly.entity_id
_entity_poly.type
_entity_poly.pdbx_seq_one_letter_code
_entity_poly.pdbx_strand_id
1 'polypeptide(L)'
;MIMYINAAETMLALLGILIVVYGPLQAAIADALRQYLFEQRDELFEIAASGRISVNNAAYKAAREKINVSIRYAHRMSLPRTLFLMTMWKRKNYEIEDPLNLNLVRDEAVKVEIQCIMRHCARASAASLVFRSPAALIFFIAMAPLALLKAIFKDSRNFLANKITVKALYSILFPLWKILVPIEKTIACEISTARC
;
A
#
# COMPACT_ATOMS: atom_id res chain seq x y z
N MET A 1 28.37 -33.18 -18.88
CA MET A 1 28.77 -31.76 -18.98
C MET A 1 27.57 -30.84 -19.18
N ILE A 2 26.71 -31.06 -20.20
CA ILE A 2 25.50 -30.25 -20.47
C ILE A 2 24.58 -30.08 -19.24
N MET A 3 24.36 -31.14 -18.46
CA MET A 3 23.53 -31.10 -17.25
C MET A 3 24.00 -30.07 -16.21
N TYR A 4 25.32 -29.91 -16.02
CA TYR A 4 25.87 -28.98 -15.03
C TYR A 4 25.76 -27.51 -15.48
N ILE A 5 25.85 -27.26 -16.78
CA ILE A 5 25.71 -25.92 -17.36
C ILE A 5 24.28 -25.41 -17.13
N ASN A 6 23.27 -26.24 -17.45
CA ASN A 6 21.86 -25.88 -17.23
C ASN A 6 21.54 -25.63 -15.74
N ALA A 7 22.15 -26.39 -14.84
CA ALA A 7 22.00 -26.18 -13.40
C ALA A 7 22.62 -24.84 -12.95
N ALA A 8 23.80 -24.49 -13.46
CA ALA A 8 24.44 -23.22 -13.14
C ALA A 8 23.64 -22.02 -13.66
N GLU A 9 23.13 -22.10 -14.89
CA GLU A 9 22.29 -21.06 -15.49
C GLU A 9 21.01 -20.82 -14.69
N THR A 10 20.33 -21.89 -14.27
CA THR A 10 19.10 -21.78 -13.46
C THR A 10 19.39 -21.20 -12.07
N MET A 11 20.50 -21.57 -11.43
CA MET A 11 20.92 -20.97 -10.16
C MET A 11 21.23 -19.48 -10.31
N LEU A 12 21.93 -19.08 -11.37
CA LEU A 12 22.25 -17.68 -11.65
C LEU A 12 20.98 -16.86 -11.91
N ALA A 13 20.04 -17.40 -12.69
CA ALA A 13 18.76 -16.76 -12.97
C ALA A 13 17.94 -16.57 -11.69
N LEU A 14 17.86 -17.59 -10.83
CA LEU A 14 17.19 -17.49 -9.54
C LEU A 14 17.84 -16.43 -8.64
N LEU A 15 19.18 -16.38 -8.60
CA LEU A 15 19.91 -15.35 -7.85
C LEU A 15 19.59 -13.94 -8.38
N GLY A 16 19.58 -13.75 -9.70
CA GLY A 16 19.22 -12.48 -10.33
C GLY A 16 17.80 -12.03 -9.96
N ILE A 17 16.84 -12.95 -10.01
CA ILE A 17 15.45 -12.69 -9.58
C ILE A 17 15.41 -12.28 -8.11
N LEU A 18 16.11 -12.99 -7.23
CA LEU A 18 16.17 -12.64 -5.81
C LEU A 18 16.74 -11.24 -5.59
N ILE A 19 17.83 -10.87 -6.28
CA ILE A 19 18.44 -9.53 -6.18
C ILE A 19 17.44 -8.44 -6.59
N VAL A 20 16.74 -8.63 -7.71
CA VAL A 20 15.76 -7.65 -8.22
C VAL A 20 14.55 -7.55 -7.28
N VAL A 21 14.02 -8.69 -6.84
CA VAL A 21 12.82 -8.78 -5.99
C VAL A 21 13.06 -8.23 -4.58
N TYR A 22 14.25 -8.44 -4.01
CA TYR A 22 14.59 -8.01 -2.66
C TYR A 22 15.30 -6.66 -2.57
N GLY A 23 15.90 -6.17 -3.66
CA GLY A 23 16.55 -4.85 -3.71
C GLY A 23 15.62 -3.80 -4.33
N PRO A 24 15.73 -3.52 -5.64
CA PRO A 24 15.03 -2.41 -6.30
C PRO A 24 13.50 -2.44 -6.11
N LEU A 25 12.88 -3.62 -6.22
CA LEU A 25 11.42 -3.72 -6.10
C LEU A 25 10.93 -3.34 -4.69
N GLN A 26 11.63 -3.79 -3.65
CA GLN A 26 11.30 -3.42 -2.26
C GLN A 26 11.50 -1.93 -2.02
N ALA A 27 12.54 -1.33 -2.58
CA ALA A 27 12.78 0.12 -2.48
C ALA A 27 11.63 0.89 -3.15
N ALA A 28 11.28 0.53 -4.39
CA ALA A 28 10.20 1.16 -5.14
C ALA A 28 8.85 1.08 -4.41
N ILE A 29 8.50 -0.06 -3.80
CA ILE A 29 7.27 -0.18 -3.02
C ILE A 29 7.30 0.72 -1.77
N ALA A 30 8.47 0.86 -1.13
CA ALA A 30 8.62 1.75 0.03
C ALA A 30 8.42 3.21 -0.38
N ASP A 31 9.00 3.61 -1.51
CA ASP A 31 8.94 4.98 -2.01
C ASP A 31 7.54 5.34 -2.49
N ALA A 32 6.86 4.42 -3.17
CA ALA A 32 5.45 4.59 -3.52
C ALA A 32 4.57 4.79 -2.27
N LEU A 33 4.79 4.01 -1.21
CA LEU A 33 4.08 4.20 0.05
C LEU A 33 4.39 5.57 0.69
N ARG A 34 5.66 5.98 0.71
CA ARG A 34 6.05 7.28 1.26
C ARG A 34 5.38 8.43 0.52
N GLN A 35 5.41 8.39 -0.81
CA GLN A 35 4.76 9.40 -1.65
C GLN A 35 3.27 9.51 -1.31
N TYR A 36 2.57 8.37 -1.25
CA TYR A 36 1.16 8.33 -0.88
C TYR A 36 0.90 8.90 0.53
N LEU A 37 1.74 8.57 1.51
CA LEU A 37 1.60 9.09 2.86
C LEU A 37 1.89 10.60 2.95
N PHE A 38 2.77 11.14 2.10
CA PHE A 38 2.98 12.59 2.00
C PHE A 38 1.72 13.28 1.46
N GLU A 39 1.09 12.73 0.43
CA GLU A 39 -0.17 13.28 -0.11
C GLU A 39 -1.28 13.29 0.96
N GLN A 40 -1.46 12.20 1.70
CA GLN A 40 -2.43 12.13 2.80
C GLN A 40 -2.12 13.12 3.95
N ARG A 41 -0.84 13.41 4.18
CA ARG A 41 -0.42 14.44 5.16
C ARG A 41 -0.76 15.85 4.65
N ASP A 42 -0.62 16.07 3.35
CA ASP A 42 -0.88 17.37 2.74
C ASP A 42 -2.40 17.63 2.70
N GLU A 43 -3.24 16.61 2.43
CA GLU A 43 -4.70 16.68 2.64
C GLU A 43 -5.04 17.09 4.08
N LEU A 44 -4.40 16.46 5.08
CA LEU A 44 -4.60 16.82 6.50
C LEU A 44 -4.19 18.27 6.79
N PHE A 45 -3.11 18.76 6.17
CA PHE A 45 -2.66 20.14 6.30
C PHE A 45 -3.65 21.12 5.67
N GLU A 46 -4.26 20.78 4.53
CA GLU A 46 -5.26 21.60 3.85
C GLU A 46 -6.52 21.80 4.73
N ILE A 47 -6.95 20.76 5.46
CA ILE A 47 -8.03 20.88 6.46
C ILE A 47 -7.66 21.92 7.53
N ALA A 48 -6.41 21.94 8.00
CA ALA A 48 -5.96 22.93 8.98
C ALA A 48 -5.80 24.34 8.37
N ALA A 49 -5.29 24.43 7.14
CA ALA A 49 -5.10 25.69 6.42
C ALA A 49 -6.45 26.38 6.13
N SER A 50 -7.51 25.60 5.88
CA SER A 50 -8.87 26.11 5.72
C SER A 50 -9.49 26.70 7.00
N GLY A 51 -8.79 26.63 8.14
CA GLY A 51 -9.27 27.11 9.44
C GLY A 51 -10.27 26.18 10.13
N ARG A 52 -10.62 25.04 9.52
CA ARG A 52 -11.58 24.06 10.09
C ARG A 52 -11.03 23.34 11.33
N ILE A 53 -9.71 23.23 11.46
CA ILE A 53 -9.05 22.73 12.67
C ILE A 53 -7.78 23.54 12.97
N SER A 54 -7.56 23.88 14.24
CA SER A 54 -6.31 24.52 14.65
C SER A 54 -5.14 23.55 14.50
N VAL A 55 -4.01 24.02 13.96
CA VAL A 55 -2.72 23.28 13.92
C VAL A 55 -2.26 22.90 15.33
N ASN A 56 -2.72 23.61 16.36
CA ASN A 56 -2.42 23.32 17.76
C ASN A 56 -3.34 22.26 18.39
N ASN A 57 -4.41 21.84 17.71
CA ASN A 57 -5.32 20.80 18.20
C ASN A 57 -4.58 19.47 18.38
N ALA A 58 -4.82 18.79 19.50
CA ALA A 58 -4.14 17.54 19.85
C ALA A 58 -4.44 16.42 18.83
N ALA A 59 -5.68 16.33 18.32
CA ALA A 59 -6.06 15.32 17.34
C ALA A 59 -5.31 15.51 16.01
N TYR A 60 -5.18 16.77 15.55
CA TYR A 60 -4.38 17.10 14.36
C TYR A 60 -2.92 16.70 14.56
N LYS A 61 -2.31 17.07 15.69
CA LYS A 61 -0.92 16.73 16.02
C LYS A 61 -0.71 15.21 16.06
N ALA A 62 -1.64 14.47 16.67
CA ALA A 62 -1.57 13.02 16.74
C ALA A 62 -1.70 12.36 15.36
N ALA A 63 -2.64 12.81 14.52
CA ALA A 63 -2.79 12.31 13.16
C ALA A 63 -1.52 12.57 12.33
N ARG A 64 -1.02 13.81 12.36
CA ARG A 64 0.22 14.21 11.68
C ARG A 64 1.42 13.38 12.14
N GLU A 65 1.58 13.17 13.44
CA GLU A 65 2.67 12.37 13.99
C GLU A 65 2.57 10.91 13.56
N LYS A 66 1.37 10.31 13.60
CA LYS A 66 1.15 8.94 13.10
C LYS A 66 1.55 8.81 11.62
N ILE A 67 1.16 9.76 10.77
CA ILE A 67 1.54 9.75 9.35
C ILE A 67 3.07 9.90 9.19
N ASN A 68 3.68 10.82 9.95
CA ASN A 68 5.12 11.08 9.92
C ASN A 68 5.95 9.87 10.35
N VAL A 69 5.52 9.17 11.40
CA VAL A 69 6.12 7.89 11.83
C VAL A 69 6.00 6.85 10.73
N SER A 70 4.83 6.73 10.10
CA SER A 70 4.64 5.80 8.97
C SER A 70 5.56 6.12 7.79
N ILE A 71 5.75 7.40 7.44
CA ILE A 71 6.70 7.82 6.39
C ILE A 71 8.14 7.43 6.75
N ARG A 72 8.58 7.77 7.98
CA ARG A 72 9.94 7.51 8.46
C ARG A 72 10.25 6.02 8.47
N TYR A 73 9.29 5.20 8.91
CA TYR A 73 9.47 3.77 9.11
C TYR A 73 8.89 2.89 7.99
N ALA A 74 8.41 3.48 6.88
CA ALA A 74 7.87 2.76 5.72
C ALA A 74 8.78 1.61 5.25
N HIS A 75 10.09 1.87 5.14
CA HIS A 75 11.09 0.85 4.74
C HIS A 75 11.31 -0.26 5.78
N ARG A 76 11.04 0.01 7.07
CA ARG A 76 11.21 -0.95 8.16
C ARG A 76 9.95 -1.75 8.46
N MET A 77 8.83 -1.40 7.81
CA MET A 77 7.59 -2.17 7.89
C MET A 77 7.80 -3.50 7.16
N SER A 78 7.95 -4.56 7.95
CA SER A 78 7.94 -5.94 7.48
C SER A 78 6.86 -6.73 8.21
N LEU A 79 6.27 -7.70 7.52
CA LEU A 79 5.20 -8.53 8.09
C LEU A 79 5.64 -9.25 9.38
N PRO A 80 6.82 -9.91 9.44
CA PRO A 80 7.29 -10.57 10.66
C PRO A 80 7.45 -9.61 11.83
N ARG A 81 8.01 -8.42 11.60
CA ARG A 81 8.19 -7.40 12.63
C ARG A 81 6.85 -6.88 13.14
N THR A 82 5.91 -6.65 12.24
CA THR A 82 4.56 -6.18 12.58
C THR A 82 3.81 -7.21 13.40
N LEU A 83 3.85 -8.49 12.98
CA LEU A 83 3.25 -9.60 13.72
C LEU A 83 3.89 -9.76 15.10
N PHE A 84 5.23 -9.68 15.18
CA PHE A 84 5.96 -9.76 16.44
C PHE A 84 5.58 -8.61 17.40
N LEU A 85 5.49 -7.38 16.90
CA LEU A 85 5.03 -6.24 17.71
C LEU A 85 3.58 -6.45 18.20
N MET A 86 2.69 -6.93 17.33
CA MET A 86 1.31 -7.26 17.70
C MET A 86 1.23 -8.34 18.78
N THR A 87 2.07 -9.38 18.70
CA THR A 87 2.07 -10.46 19.71
C THR A 87 2.67 -10.01 21.03
N MET A 88 3.73 -9.18 21.01
CA MET A 88 4.29 -8.58 22.22
C MET A 88 3.29 -7.65 22.92
N TRP A 89 2.53 -6.87 22.15
CA TRP A 89 1.51 -5.97 22.71
C TRP A 89 0.37 -6.73 23.37
N LYS A 90 -0.11 -7.83 22.80
CA LYS A 90 -1.16 -8.65 23.44
C LYS A 90 -0.75 -9.22 24.81
N ARG A 91 0.55 -9.37 25.08
CA ARG A 91 1.04 -9.95 26.34
C ARG A 91 1.13 -8.94 27.49
N LYS A 92 1.20 -7.65 27.18
CA LYS A 92 1.22 -6.60 28.20
C LYS A 92 -0.11 -5.87 28.12
N ASN A 93 -0.90 -5.88 29.19
CA ASN A 93 -2.11 -5.05 29.33
C ASN A 93 -1.73 -3.56 29.40
N TYR A 94 -1.03 -3.05 28.39
CA TYR A 94 -0.88 -1.62 28.20
C TYR A 94 -2.23 -1.12 27.68
N GLU A 95 -2.93 -0.36 28.51
CA GLU A 95 -3.92 0.60 28.02
C GLU A 95 -3.15 1.61 27.16
N ILE A 96 -3.10 1.33 25.85
CA ILE A 96 -2.61 2.30 24.89
C ILE A 96 -3.76 3.28 24.73
N GLU A 97 -3.69 4.39 25.47
CA GLU A 97 -4.54 5.54 25.22
C GLU A 97 -4.35 5.92 23.75
N ASP A 98 -5.41 5.84 22.93
CA ASP A 98 -5.28 6.19 21.51
C ASP A 98 -4.92 7.67 21.44
N PRO A 99 -3.70 8.03 21.00
CA PRO A 99 -3.31 9.44 20.97
C PRO A 99 -4.20 10.24 20.02
N LEU A 100 -4.94 9.57 19.11
CA LEU A 100 -5.94 10.19 18.26
C LEU A 100 -7.30 10.30 18.99
N ASN A 101 -7.37 11.20 19.98
CA ASN A 101 -8.65 11.52 20.63
C ASN A 101 -9.44 12.54 19.79
N LEU A 102 -10.31 12.03 18.91
CA LEU A 102 -11.11 12.85 18.00
C LEU A 102 -12.25 13.62 18.69
N ASN A 103 -12.58 13.30 19.94
CA ASN A 103 -13.62 14.01 20.68
C ASN A 103 -13.23 15.47 20.96
N LEU A 104 -11.94 15.80 20.84
CA LEU A 104 -11.40 17.17 20.97
C LEU A 104 -11.68 18.05 19.75
N VAL A 105 -12.18 17.48 18.65
CA VAL A 105 -12.56 18.22 17.45
C VAL A 105 -14.04 18.61 17.59
N ARG A 106 -14.37 19.89 17.43
CA ARG A 106 -15.75 20.37 17.58
C ARG A 106 -16.64 19.99 16.40
N ASP A 107 -16.08 20.08 15.19
CA ASP A 107 -16.78 19.80 13.95
C ASP A 107 -16.75 18.29 13.65
N GLU A 108 -17.94 17.69 13.54
CA GLU A 108 -18.11 16.27 13.24
C GLU A 108 -17.67 15.94 11.80
N ALA A 109 -17.85 16.85 10.85
CA ALA A 109 -17.40 16.63 9.46
C ALA A 109 -15.88 16.48 9.40
N VAL A 110 -15.15 17.32 10.13
CA VAL A 110 -13.69 17.26 10.24
C VAL A 110 -13.23 15.96 10.89
N LYS A 111 -13.94 15.45 11.91
CA LYS A 111 -13.61 14.14 12.50
C LYS A 111 -13.69 13.02 11.47
N VAL A 112 -14.76 12.99 10.68
CA VAL A 112 -14.98 11.97 9.65
C VAL A 112 -13.89 12.05 8.58
N GLU A 113 -13.49 13.25 8.17
CA GLU A 113 -12.39 13.47 7.22
C GLU A 113 -11.06 12.95 7.76
N ILE A 114 -10.68 13.32 8.99
CA ILE A 114 -9.44 12.84 9.64
C ILE A 114 -9.48 11.31 9.77
N GLN A 115 -10.60 10.71 10.18
CA GLN A 115 -10.74 9.25 10.24
C GLN A 115 -10.62 8.60 8.86
N CYS A 116 -11.11 9.25 7.81
CA CYS A 116 -10.99 8.76 6.45
C CYS A 116 -9.51 8.71 6.02
N ILE A 117 -8.79 9.81 6.19
CA ILE A 117 -7.34 9.92 5.93
C ILE A 117 -6.57 8.84 6.70
N MET A 118 -6.85 8.69 8.00
CA MET A 118 -6.17 7.69 8.83
C MET A 118 -6.44 6.25 8.38
N ARG A 119 -7.68 5.94 7.95
CA ARG A 119 -8.02 4.62 7.39
C ARG A 119 -7.33 4.37 6.04
N HIS A 120 -7.18 5.39 5.21
CA HIS A 120 -6.42 5.32 3.96
C HIS A 120 -4.95 5.02 4.20
N CYS A 121 -4.30 5.78 5.09
CA CYS A 121 -2.92 5.53 5.52
C CYS A 121 -2.73 4.10 6.05
N ALA A 122 -3.64 3.62 6.89
CA ALA A 122 -3.58 2.27 7.47
C ALA A 122 -3.73 1.18 6.40
N ARG A 123 -4.69 1.32 5.48
CA ARG A 123 -4.89 0.36 4.37
C ARG A 123 -3.71 0.32 3.42
N ALA A 124 -3.15 1.48 3.05
CA ALA A 124 -1.96 1.55 2.19
C ALA A 124 -0.74 0.92 2.86
N SER A 125 -0.53 1.18 4.16
CA SER A 125 0.55 0.56 4.94
C SER A 125 0.37 -0.96 5.09
N ALA A 126 -0.87 -1.43 5.30
CA ALA A 126 -1.17 -2.87 5.35
C ALA A 126 -0.95 -3.54 3.99
N ALA A 127 -1.34 -2.89 2.89
CA ALA A 127 -1.13 -3.44 1.56
C ALA A 127 0.36 -3.50 1.20
N SER A 128 1.13 -2.45 1.51
CA SER A 128 2.58 -2.47 1.29
C SER A 128 3.27 -3.59 2.09
N LEU A 129 2.84 -3.85 3.32
CA LEU A 129 3.31 -4.99 4.13
C LEU A 129 3.08 -6.34 3.45
N VAL A 130 1.93 -6.54 2.81
CA VAL A 130 1.63 -7.76 2.04
C VAL A 130 2.53 -7.85 0.81
N PHE A 131 2.64 -6.78 0.01
CA PHE A 131 3.45 -6.81 -1.22
C PHE A 131 4.96 -6.92 -0.97
N ARG A 132 5.44 -6.44 0.17
CA ARG A 132 6.84 -6.60 0.60
C ARG A 132 7.15 -7.98 1.15
N SER A 133 6.13 -8.81 1.42
CA SER A 133 6.33 -10.13 2.03
C SER A 133 6.92 -11.14 1.03
N PRO A 134 8.05 -11.79 1.36
CA PRO A 134 8.58 -12.94 0.63
C PRO A 134 7.52 -13.97 0.24
N ALA A 135 6.70 -14.35 1.22
CA ALA A 135 5.71 -15.40 1.07
C ALA A 135 4.60 -14.99 0.12
N ALA A 136 4.16 -13.72 0.18
CA ALA A 136 3.16 -13.20 -0.74
C ALA A 136 3.71 -13.13 -2.17
N LEU A 137 4.96 -12.69 -2.34
CA LEU A 137 5.59 -12.64 -3.66
C LEU A 137 5.74 -14.04 -4.28
N ILE A 138 6.22 -15.02 -3.52
CA ILE A 138 6.29 -16.42 -3.97
C ILE A 138 4.89 -16.94 -4.32
N PHE A 139 3.89 -16.65 -3.48
CA PHE A 139 2.51 -17.04 -3.75
C PHE A 139 1.99 -16.42 -5.05
N PHE A 140 2.22 -15.13 -5.30
CA PHE A 140 1.81 -14.48 -6.55
C PHE A 140 2.57 -15.03 -7.76
N ILE A 141 3.89 -15.25 -7.65
CA ILE A 141 4.70 -15.84 -8.72
C ILE A 141 4.23 -17.26 -9.06
N ALA A 142 3.83 -18.05 -8.06
CA ALA A 142 3.32 -19.40 -8.27
C ALA A 142 1.87 -19.42 -8.82
N MET A 143 1.01 -18.54 -8.31
CA MET A 143 -0.41 -18.50 -8.68
C MET A 143 -0.69 -17.79 -10.00
N ALA A 144 0.13 -16.80 -10.39
CA ALA A 144 -0.02 -16.06 -11.64
C ALA A 144 0.01 -16.96 -12.89
N PRO A 145 1.00 -17.86 -13.10
CA PRO A 145 1.00 -18.75 -14.26
C PRO A 145 -0.15 -19.74 -14.24
N LEU A 146 -0.56 -20.24 -13.07
CA LEU A 146 -1.74 -21.13 -12.96
C LEU A 146 -3.04 -20.42 -13.33
N ALA A 147 -3.20 -19.16 -12.90
CA ALA A 147 -4.35 -18.33 -13.27
C ALA A 147 -4.34 -18.00 -14.76
N LEU A 148 -3.17 -17.70 -15.33
CA LEU A 148 -2.99 -17.42 -16.75
C LEU A 148 -3.27 -18.66 -17.61
N LEU A 149 -2.77 -19.84 -17.22
CA LEU A 149 -3.10 -21.11 -17.86
C LEU A 149 -4.61 -21.38 -17.83
N LYS A 150 -5.26 -21.22 -16.67
CA LYS A 150 -6.73 -21.36 -16.57
C LYS A 150 -7.46 -20.37 -17.47
N ALA A 151 -6.98 -19.12 -17.58
CA ALA A 151 -7.56 -18.14 -18.48
C ALA A 151 -7.40 -18.59 -19.95
N ILE A 152 -6.20 -19.02 -20.36
CA ILE A 152 -5.94 -19.50 -21.73
C ILE A 152 -6.81 -20.73 -22.06
N PHE A 153 -6.83 -21.76 -21.20
CA PHE A 153 -7.57 -22.99 -21.45
C PHE A 153 -9.09 -22.83 -21.35
N LYS A 154 -9.58 -21.96 -20.46
CA LYS A 154 -11.02 -21.67 -20.34
C LYS A 154 -11.52 -20.77 -21.48
N ASP A 155 -10.66 -19.91 -22.01
CA ASP A 155 -11.01 -18.88 -22.99
C ASP A 155 -10.64 -19.25 -24.43
N SER A 156 -9.91 -20.35 -24.69
CA SER A 156 -9.58 -20.82 -26.05
C SER A 156 -10.80 -21.11 -26.95
N ARG A 157 -12.03 -21.19 -26.42
CA ARG A 157 -13.27 -21.29 -27.21
C ARG A 157 -13.99 -19.95 -27.45
N ASN A 158 -13.69 -18.89 -26.67
CA ASN A 158 -14.41 -17.60 -26.70
C ASN A 158 -13.46 -16.37 -26.72
N PHE A 159 -12.15 -16.56 -26.94
CA PHE A 159 -11.10 -15.55 -26.79
C PHE A 159 -11.31 -14.26 -27.61
N LEU A 160 -11.99 -14.37 -28.77
CA LEU A 160 -12.33 -13.19 -29.59
C LEU A 160 -13.52 -12.37 -29.05
N ALA A 161 -14.35 -12.94 -28.17
CA ALA A 161 -15.53 -12.27 -27.64
C ALA A 161 -15.32 -11.63 -26.25
N ASN A 162 -14.25 -11.99 -25.53
CA ASN A 162 -14.21 -11.80 -24.09
C ASN A 162 -13.27 -10.68 -23.62
N LYS A 163 -13.70 -9.41 -23.79
CA LYS A 163 -13.12 -8.24 -23.10
C LYS A 163 -13.16 -8.33 -21.56
N ILE A 164 -13.79 -9.36 -20.99
CA ILE A 164 -14.11 -9.48 -19.56
C ILE A 164 -12.94 -10.05 -18.74
N THR A 165 -12.10 -10.91 -19.33
CA THR A 165 -10.95 -11.52 -18.61
C THR A 165 -9.84 -10.52 -18.32
N VAL A 166 -9.59 -9.57 -19.23
CA VAL A 166 -8.69 -8.44 -18.99
C VAL A 166 -9.19 -7.60 -17.82
N LYS A 167 -10.52 -7.37 -17.71
CA LYS A 167 -11.15 -6.63 -16.60
C LYS A 167 -10.99 -7.32 -15.24
N ALA A 168 -11.00 -8.66 -15.22
CA ALA A 168 -10.81 -9.45 -14.00
C ALA A 168 -9.33 -9.54 -13.57
N LEU A 169 -8.41 -9.64 -14.53
CA LEU A 169 -6.98 -9.51 -14.25
C LEU A 169 -6.67 -8.10 -13.77
N TYR A 170 -7.29 -7.09 -14.41
CA TYR A 170 -7.28 -5.71 -13.94
C TYR A 170 -7.80 -5.67 -12.52
N SER A 171 -8.99 -6.16 -12.17
CA SER A 171 -9.53 -6.03 -10.80
C SER A 171 -8.69 -6.66 -9.69
N ILE A 172 -7.88 -7.68 -9.98
CA ILE A 172 -6.92 -8.29 -9.04
C ILE A 172 -5.62 -7.48 -8.96
N LEU A 173 -5.13 -6.97 -10.10
CA LEU A 173 -4.00 -6.03 -10.16
C LEU A 173 -4.42 -4.58 -9.83
N PHE A 174 -5.72 -4.28 -9.74
CA PHE A 174 -6.31 -2.96 -9.57
C PHE A 174 -6.14 -2.40 -8.16
N PRO A 175 -6.12 -3.18 -7.07
CA PRO A 175 -5.67 -2.68 -5.79
C PRO A 175 -4.18 -2.33 -5.81
N LEU A 176 -3.35 -3.08 -6.55
CA LEU A 176 -1.93 -2.73 -6.83
C LEU A 176 -1.86 -1.44 -7.65
N TRP A 177 -2.68 -1.32 -8.69
CA TRP A 177 -2.85 -0.12 -9.51
C TRP A 177 -3.26 1.03 -8.60
N LYS A 178 -4.32 0.96 -7.78
CA LYS A 178 -4.74 2.04 -6.87
C LYS A 178 -3.69 2.49 -5.84
N ILE A 179 -2.76 1.61 -5.45
CA ILE A 179 -1.61 1.97 -4.61
C ILE A 179 -0.50 2.64 -5.44
N LEU A 180 -0.35 2.29 -6.71
CA LEU A 180 0.56 2.90 -7.69
C LEU A 180 -0.04 4.10 -8.46
N VAL A 181 -1.36 4.30 -8.40
CA VAL A 181 -2.18 5.26 -9.15
C VAL A 181 -2.75 6.42 -8.32
N PRO A 182 -2.17 6.83 -7.17
CA PRO A 182 -2.44 8.19 -6.70
C PRO A 182 -2.24 9.23 -7.82
N ILE A 183 -1.28 8.99 -8.74
CA ILE A 183 -0.97 9.85 -9.90
C ILE A 183 -2.20 10.19 -10.78
N GLU A 184 -3.10 9.26 -11.04
CA GLU A 184 -4.22 9.50 -11.99
C GLU A 184 -5.38 10.26 -11.32
N LYS A 185 -5.51 10.14 -9.99
CA LYS A 185 -6.49 10.92 -9.21
C LYS A 185 -6.02 12.34 -8.91
N THR A 186 -4.71 12.57 -8.77
CA THR A 186 -4.15 13.92 -8.62
C THR A 186 -4.46 14.78 -9.85
N ILE A 187 -4.38 14.20 -11.06
CA ILE A 187 -4.71 14.90 -12.32
C ILE A 187 -6.22 15.20 -12.43
N ALA A 188 -7.10 14.27 -12.04
CA ALA A 188 -8.55 14.52 -12.05
C ALA A 188 -8.98 15.57 -11.02
N CYS A 189 -8.28 15.65 -9.89
CA CYS A 189 -8.50 16.67 -8.86
C CYS A 189 -7.95 18.04 -9.30
N GLU A 190 -6.75 18.12 -9.87
CA GLU A 190 -6.17 19.36 -10.44
C GLU A 190 -7.00 19.95 -11.58
N ILE A 191 -7.57 19.12 -12.45
CA ILE A 191 -8.47 19.60 -13.53
C ILE A 191 -9.80 20.13 -12.98
N SER A 192 -10.24 19.65 -11.81
CA SER A 192 -11.45 20.14 -11.13
C SER A 192 -11.20 21.45 -10.38
N THR A 193 -10.02 21.64 -9.79
CA THR A 193 -9.67 22.88 -9.06
C THR A 193 -9.20 24.00 -9.99
N ALA A 194 -8.65 23.69 -11.18
CA ALA A 194 -8.30 24.69 -12.19
C ALA A 194 -9.50 25.28 -12.98
N ARG A 195 -10.73 24.82 -12.70
CA ARG A 195 -11.98 25.34 -13.31
C ARG A 195 -12.82 26.20 -12.36
N CYS A 196 -12.34 26.47 -11.15
CA CYS A 196 -12.90 27.42 -10.21
C CYS A 196 -11.93 28.59 -10.02
#